data_AF-A0A527ZZD4-F1
#
_entry.id   AF-A0A527ZZD4-F1
#
_cell.length_a   1.000
_cell.length_b   1.000
_cell.length_c   1.000
_cell.angle_alpha   90.00
_cell.angle_beta   90.00
_cell.angle_gamma   90.00
#
_symmetry.space_group_name_H-M   'P 1'
#
loop_
_entity.id
_entity.type
_entity.pdbx_description
1 polymer ?
#
loop_
_entity_poly.entity_id
_entity_poly.type
_entity_poly.pdbx_seq_one_letter_code
_entity_poly.pdbx_strand_id
1 'polypeptide(L)'
;MSDSQAVVIPIQRNLQPGARWQPEVGEEARDLVARKLGHESQETQDQLLESAASILSKSANPHAGRETGLVVGYVQSGKTLSFSTVMALARDNGFQLVIVVAGISKPLLNQSTQRLRRDLRIDDVDGPLRWKLYTNPTDNENNRRHIQQTLQDWRDPDVAQSERATVLVTVMKQYRHLRALVTLLQNLDLAGVPTLIVDDEADQASLNTLVARGRQSTTYRRLLEMRDAIPNHTYLQYTATPQAPLLINIIDALSPGFVEVL
;
A
#
# COMPACT_ATOMS: atom_id res chain seq x y z
N MET A 1 11.75 -16.40 54.79
CA MET A 1 11.99 -15.48 53.65
C MET A 1 12.20 -16.35 52.43
N SER A 2 11.18 -16.49 51.59
CA SER A 2 11.19 -17.29 50.37
C SER A 2 10.80 -16.32 49.26
N ASP A 3 11.80 -15.88 48.51
CA ASP A 3 11.70 -14.89 47.45
C ASP A 3 11.04 -15.55 46.23
N SER A 4 9.77 -15.26 45.99
CA SER A 4 9.03 -15.72 44.81
C SER A 4 9.50 -14.92 43.60
N GLN A 5 10.47 -15.45 42.86
CA GLN A 5 10.84 -14.93 41.55
C GLN A 5 9.61 -14.92 40.65
N ALA A 6 9.16 -13.72 40.26
CA ALA A 6 8.18 -13.53 39.22
C ALA A 6 8.76 -14.08 37.92
N VAL A 7 8.26 -15.24 37.48
CA VAL A 7 8.59 -15.80 36.18
C VAL A 7 7.93 -14.91 35.12
N VAL A 8 8.71 -14.00 34.54
CA VAL A 8 8.33 -13.28 33.34
C VAL A 8 8.41 -14.29 32.19
N ILE A 9 7.29 -14.91 31.85
CA ILE A 9 7.17 -15.70 30.63
C ILE A 9 7.04 -14.68 29.49
N PRO A 10 8.05 -14.50 28.61
CA PRO A 10 7.87 -13.65 27.46
C PRO A 10 6.74 -14.24 26.61
N ILE A 11 5.72 -13.43 26.33
CA ILE A 11 4.66 -13.81 25.39
C ILE A 11 5.36 -13.96 24.03
N GLN A 12 5.65 -15.20 23.64
CA GLN A 12 6.05 -15.51 22.27
C GLN A 12 4.85 -15.20 21.38
N ARG A 13 4.82 -13.99 20.81
CA ARG A 13 3.94 -13.69 19.68
C ARG A 13 4.43 -14.57 18.54
N ASN A 14 3.75 -15.69 18.30
CA ASN A 14 4.03 -16.57 17.16
C ASN A 14 3.63 -15.85 15.88
N LEU A 15 4.52 -14.99 15.39
CA LEU A 15 4.41 -14.37 14.08
C LEU A 15 4.46 -15.49 13.01
N GLN A 16 3.59 -15.37 12.01
CA GLN A 16 3.62 -16.22 10.81
C GLN A 16 5.03 -16.20 10.17
N PRO A 17 5.47 -17.26 9.48
CA PRO A 17 6.77 -17.25 8.80
C PRO A 17 6.94 -16.03 7.88
N GLY A 18 8.02 -15.27 8.08
CA GLY A 18 8.33 -14.05 7.33
C GLY A 18 7.61 -12.79 7.82
N ALA A 19 6.69 -12.87 8.78
CA ALA A 19 6.06 -11.70 9.37
C ALA A 19 7.07 -10.90 10.23
N ARG A 20 7.08 -9.59 10.02
CA ARG A 20 7.94 -8.60 10.69
C ARG A 20 7.22 -7.91 11.85
N TRP A 21 5.90 -7.88 11.83
CA TRP A 21 5.02 -7.30 12.85
C TRP A 21 3.61 -7.90 12.73
N GLN A 22 2.73 -7.63 13.70
CA GLN A 22 1.36 -8.17 13.71
C GLN A 22 0.36 -7.04 13.42
N PRO A 23 -0.31 -7.04 12.25
CA PRO A 23 -1.40 -6.11 11.97
C PRO A 23 -2.61 -6.35 12.85
N GLU A 24 -3.25 -5.26 13.26
CA GLU A 24 -4.55 -5.26 13.90
C GLU A 24 -5.62 -5.03 12.83
N VAL A 25 -6.59 -5.94 12.77
CA VAL A 25 -7.76 -5.75 11.90
C VAL A 25 -8.67 -4.74 12.59
N GLY A 26 -8.89 -3.58 11.98
CA GLY A 26 -9.70 -2.49 12.51
C GLY A 26 -11.07 -2.41 11.85
N GLU A 27 -11.69 -1.24 11.96
CA GLU A 27 -13.04 -0.99 11.46
C GLU A 27 -13.05 -0.87 9.93
N GLU A 28 -12.05 -0.21 9.34
CA GLU A 28 -12.02 0.02 7.88
C GLU A 28 -11.93 -1.29 7.10
N ALA A 29 -11.04 -2.20 7.53
CA ALA A 29 -10.92 -3.51 6.88
C ALA A 29 -12.18 -4.36 7.04
N ARG A 30 -12.75 -4.43 8.25
CA ARG A 30 -13.99 -5.19 8.50
C ARG A 30 -15.16 -4.66 7.69
N ASP A 31 -15.36 -3.34 7.68
CA ASP A 31 -16.44 -2.69 6.94
C ASP A 31 -16.33 -2.91 5.42
N LEU A 32 -15.11 -2.88 4.89
CA LEU A 32 -14.87 -3.18 3.48
C LEU A 32 -15.26 -4.62 3.15
N VAL A 33 -14.76 -5.58 3.93
CA VAL A 33 -15.00 -7.01 3.69
C VAL A 33 -16.48 -7.36 3.86
N ALA A 34 -17.12 -6.90 4.94
CA ALA A 34 -18.54 -7.14 5.20
C ALA A 34 -19.44 -6.62 4.08
N ARG A 35 -19.12 -5.45 3.48
CA ARG A 35 -19.90 -4.92 2.34
C ARG A 35 -19.63 -5.65 1.04
N LYS A 36 -18.40 -6.09 0.80
CA LYS A 36 -18.01 -6.75 -0.45
C LYS A 36 -18.42 -8.20 -0.51
N LEU A 37 -18.35 -8.88 0.64
CA LEU A 37 -18.57 -10.31 0.79
C LEU A 37 -19.69 -10.64 1.77
N GLY A 38 -20.63 -9.71 2.02
CA GLY A 38 -21.74 -9.92 2.96
C GLY A 38 -22.71 -11.05 2.59
N HIS A 39 -22.62 -11.56 1.36
CA HIS A 39 -23.36 -12.73 0.88
C HIS A 39 -22.56 -14.04 1.03
N GLU A 40 -21.26 -13.95 1.31
CA GLU A 40 -20.37 -15.08 1.55
C GLU A 40 -20.36 -15.48 3.02
N SER A 41 -19.82 -16.68 3.31
CA SER A 41 -19.67 -17.16 4.69
C SER A 41 -18.70 -16.28 5.50
N GLN A 42 -18.84 -16.31 6.82
CA GLN A 42 -17.89 -15.66 7.74
C GLN A 42 -16.47 -16.21 7.52
N GLU A 43 -16.33 -17.51 7.26
CA GLU A 43 -15.04 -18.13 6.96
C GLU A 43 -14.36 -17.51 5.72
N THR A 44 -15.10 -17.25 4.63
CA THR A 44 -14.55 -16.59 3.43
C THR A 44 -14.10 -15.15 3.74
N GLN A 45 -14.87 -14.44 4.58
CA GLN A 45 -14.53 -13.08 5.02
C GLN A 45 -13.25 -13.08 5.87
N ASP A 46 -13.15 -14.01 6.82
CA ASP A 46 -12.00 -14.17 7.69
C ASP A 46 -10.74 -14.57 6.89
N GLN A 47 -10.85 -15.48 5.92
CA GLN A 47 -9.75 -15.87 5.05
C GLN A 47 -9.17 -14.67 4.26
N LEU A 48 -10.03 -13.78 3.76
CA LEU A 48 -9.58 -12.56 3.07
C LEU A 48 -8.85 -11.60 4.04
N LEU A 49 -9.37 -11.42 5.25
CA LEU A 49 -8.75 -10.59 6.28
C LEU A 49 -7.40 -11.18 6.73
N GLU A 50 -7.32 -12.49 6.92
CA GLU A 50 -6.09 -13.21 7.26
C GLU A 50 -5.07 -13.12 6.13
N SER A 51 -5.48 -13.26 4.87
CA SER A 51 -4.61 -13.07 3.70
C SER A 51 -4.06 -11.63 3.64
N ALA A 52 -4.92 -10.63 3.84
CA ALA A 52 -4.49 -9.23 3.88
C ALA A 52 -3.53 -8.96 5.07
N ALA A 53 -3.81 -9.55 6.24
CA ALA A 53 -2.93 -9.46 7.41
C ALA A 53 -1.60 -10.18 7.18
N SER A 54 -1.58 -11.33 6.50
CA SER A 54 -0.35 -12.03 6.10
C SER A 54 0.52 -11.13 5.22
N ILE A 55 -0.05 -10.53 4.16
CA ILE A 55 0.66 -9.60 3.27
C ILE A 55 1.22 -8.41 4.07
N LEU A 56 0.38 -7.76 4.87
CA LEU A 56 0.77 -6.57 5.60
C LEU A 56 1.76 -6.89 6.73
N SER A 57 1.69 -8.06 7.36
CA SER A 57 2.64 -8.48 8.40
C SER A 57 4.07 -8.61 7.89
N LYS A 58 4.24 -8.95 6.61
CA LYS A 58 5.54 -9.08 5.92
C LYS A 58 6.09 -7.74 5.43
N SER A 59 5.25 -6.70 5.42
CA SER A 59 5.59 -5.33 5.02
C SER A 59 6.58 -4.68 6.00
N ALA A 60 7.19 -3.56 5.59
CA ALA A 60 7.97 -2.72 6.48
C ALA A 60 7.14 -2.34 7.71
N ASN A 61 7.77 -2.38 8.89
CA ASN A 61 7.09 -1.97 10.12
C ASN A 61 6.66 -0.49 9.99
N PRO A 62 5.42 -0.12 10.36
CA PRO A 62 4.93 1.25 10.28
C PRO A 62 5.83 2.31 10.96
N HIS A 63 6.71 1.89 11.87
CA HIS A 63 7.65 2.78 12.55
C HIS A 63 8.91 3.06 11.71
N ALA A 64 9.42 2.08 10.98
CA ALA A 64 10.60 2.23 10.12
C ALA A 64 10.81 1.00 9.22
N GLY A 65 11.17 1.24 7.96
CA GLY A 65 11.72 0.23 7.07
C GLY A 65 11.46 0.52 5.60
N ARG A 66 12.12 -0.25 4.74
CA ARG A 66 11.79 -0.34 3.31
C ARG A 66 11.63 -1.81 2.98
N GLU A 67 10.54 -2.15 2.32
CA GLU A 67 10.29 -3.52 1.89
C GLU A 67 9.65 -3.54 0.50
N THR A 68 9.87 -4.63 -0.24
CA THR A 68 9.20 -4.91 -1.50
C THR A 68 8.58 -6.29 -1.46
N GLY A 69 7.28 -6.38 -1.71
CA GLY A 69 6.54 -7.63 -1.74
C GLY A 69 5.98 -7.91 -3.12
N LEU A 70 5.97 -9.17 -3.53
CA LEU A 70 5.28 -9.62 -4.74
C LEU A 70 4.02 -10.36 -4.35
N VAL A 71 2.86 -9.89 -4.80
CA VAL A 71 1.58 -10.56 -4.61
C VAL A 71 1.13 -11.10 -5.96
N VAL A 72 1.05 -12.43 -6.05
CA VAL A 72 0.72 -13.16 -7.27
C VAL A 72 -0.67 -13.74 -7.13
N GLY A 73 -1.54 -13.49 -8.10
CA GLY A 73 -2.85 -14.15 -8.14
C GLY A 73 -3.28 -14.39 -9.58
N TYR A 74 -3.98 -15.48 -9.85
CA TYR A 74 -4.48 -15.81 -11.18
C TYR A 74 -5.36 -14.70 -11.79
N VAL A 75 -5.58 -14.74 -13.11
CA VAL A 75 -6.53 -13.81 -13.76
C VAL A 75 -7.91 -14.01 -13.09
N GLN A 76 -8.55 -12.90 -12.68
CA GLN A 76 -9.81 -12.88 -11.91
C GLN A 76 -9.76 -13.40 -10.45
N SER A 77 -8.57 -13.63 -9.86
CA SER A 77 -8.43 -14.11 -8.47
C SER A 77 -8.79 -13.09 -7.37
N GLY A 78 -9.56 -12.05 -7.66
CA GLY A 78 -9.89 -11.03 -6.66
C GLY A 78 -8.71 -10.14 -6.22
N LYS A 79 -7.62 -10.04 -7.00
CA LYS A 79 -6.46 -9.17 -6.72
C LYS A 79 -6.83 -7.77 -6.24
N THR A 80 -7.86 -7.19 -6.83
CA THR A 80 -8.29 -5.85 -6.40
C THR A 80 -8.95 -5.85 -5.04
N LEU A 81 -9.81 -6.83 -4.75
CA LEU A 81 -10.37 -6.95 -3.41
C LEU A 81 -9.24 -7.19 -2.39
N SER A 82 -8.22 -7.98 -2.74
CA SER A 82 -7.03 -8.16 -1.93
C SER A 82 -6.32 -6.83 -1.65
N PHE A 83 -5.88 -6.07 -2.66
CA PHE A 83 -5.14 -4.84 -2.37
C PHE A 83 -6.01 -3.76 -1.70
N SER A 84 -7.30 -3.65 -2.03
CA SER A 84 -8.21 -2.73 -1.33
C SER A 84 -8.34 -3.11 0.16
N THR A 85 -8.38 -4.41 0.48
CA THR A 85 -8.40 -4.90 1.87
C THR A 85 -7.07 -4.65 2.58
N VAL A 86 -5.93 -4.86 1.90
CA VAL A 86 -4.61 -4.51 2.44
C VAL A 86 -4.49 -3.01 2.70
N MET A 87 -5.01 -2.15 1.84
CA MET A 87 -5.02 -0.70 2.03
C MET A 87 -5.90 -0.27 3.22
N ALA A 88 -7.09 -0.85 3.34
CA ALA A 88 -7.98 -0.66 4.48
C ALA A 88 -7.30 -1.07 5.80
N LEU A 89 -6.67 -2.25 5.81
CA LEU A 89 -5.92 -2.75 6.96
C LEU A 89 -4.69 -1.89 7.25
N ALA A 90 -3.99 -1.39 6.23
CA ALA A 90 -2.87 -0.48 6.41
C ALA A 90 -3.32 0.81 7.12
N ARG A 91 -4.47 1.36 6.73
CA ARG A 91 -5.07 2.51 7.44
C ARG A 91 -5.37 2.18 8.91
N ASP A 92 -5.98 1.03 9.18
CA ASP A 92 -6.26 0.60 10.56
C ASP A 92 -4.98 0.55 11.42
N ASN A 93 -3.83 0.29 10.78
CA ASN A 93 -2.51 0.20 11.42
C ASN A 93 -1.67 1.49 11.27
N GLY A 94 -2.31 2.62 10.96
CA GLY A 94 -1.67 3.94 10.99
C GLY A 94 -0.84 4.29 9.76
N PHE A 95 -1.01 3.60 8.62
CA PHE A 95 -0.43 4.06 7.36
C PHE A 95 -1.09 5.37 6.93
N GLN A 96 -0.27 6.40 6.77
CA GLN A 96 -0.70 7.78 6.58
C GLN A 96 -0.78 8.15 5.10
N LEU A 97 0.02 7.46 4.26
CA LEU A 97 0.06 7.64 2.83
C LEU A 97 -0.10 6.29 2.12
N VAL A 98 -0.96 6.25 1.12
CA VAL A 98 -1.10 5.12 0.20
C VAL A 98 -1.00 5.63 -1.22
N ILE A 99 -0.14 5.02 -2.03
CA ILE A 99 0.06 5.36 -3.44
C ILE A 99 -0.29 4.15 -4.29
N VAL A 100 -1.25 4.29 -5.18
CA VAL A 100 -1.62 3.27 -6.17
C VAL A 100 -1.10 3.71 -7.53
N VAL A 101 -0.09 3.00 -8.02
CA VAL A 101 0.43 3.12 -9.38
C VAL A 101 -0.46 2.26 -10.27
N ALA A 102 -1.40 2.90 -10.96
CA ALA A 102 -2.32 2.23 -11.89
C ALA A 102 -1.69 2.08 -13.29
N GLY A 103 -2.36 1.38 -14.20
CA GLY A 103 -1.86 1.10 -15.54
C GLY A 103 -1.44 2.31 -16.40
N ILE A 104 -0.97 2.04 -17.62
CA ILE A 104 -0.28 3.03 -18.48
C ILE A 104 -1.20 4.06 -19.17
N SER A 105 -2.53 3.90 -19.07
CA SER A 105 -3.51 4.68 -19.82
C SER A 105 -4.52 5.38 -18.91
N LYS A 106 -5.10 6.50 -19.38
CA LYS A 106 -6.13 7.23 -18.64
C LYS A 106 -7.35 6.36 -18.32
N PRO A 107 -7.87 5.51 -19.24
CA PRO A 107 -8.95 4.59 -18.90
C PRO A 107 -8.62 3.63 -17.75
N LEU A 108 -7.41 3.06 -17.74
CA LEU A 108 -6.98 2.16 -16.65
C LEU A 108 -6.90 2.91 -15.32
N LEU A 109 -6.29 4.10 -15.30
CA LEU A 109 -6.26 4.95 -14.11
C LEU A 109 -7.67 5.29 -13.61
N ASN A 110 -8.56 5.73 -14.51
CA ASN A 110 -9.92 6.11 -14.15
C ASN A 110 -10.68 4.90 -13.58
N GLN A 111 -10.49 3.71 -14.16
CA GLN A 111 -11.09 2.48 -13.67
C GLN A 111 -10.60 2.12 -12.27
N SER A 112 -9.27 2.11 -12.04
CA SER A 112 -8.71 1.80 -10.71
C SER A 112 -9.12 2.85 -9.67
N THR A 113 -9.10 4.14 -10.05
CA THR A 113 -9.51 5.23 -9.15
C THR A 113 -10.99 5.14 -8.78
N GLN A 114 -11.90 4.96 -9.74
CA GLN A 114 -13.34 4.85 -9.46
C GLN A 114 -13.65 3.63 -8.59
N ARG A 115 -12.92 2.54 -8.81
CA ARG A 115 -13.05 1.34 -8.00
C ARG A 115 -12.67 1.61 -6.55
N LEU A 116 -11.52 2.23 -6.31
CA LEU A 116 -11.07 2.62 -4.97
C LEU A 116 -12.03 3.60 -4.28
N ARG A 117 -12.55 4.59 -5.00
CA ARG A 117 -13.54 5.54 -4.46
C ARG A 117 -14.76 4.82 -3.89
N ARG A 118 -15.30 3.84 -4.62
CA ARG A 118 -16.43 3.00 -4.19
C ARG A 118 -16.06 2.02 -3.09
N ASP A 119 -14.90 1.38 -3.21
CA ASP A 119 -14.48 0.34 -2.26
C ASP A 119 -14.18 0.94 -0.88
N LEU A 120 -13.62 2.16 -0.84
CA LEU A 120 -13.25 2.89 0.38
C LEU A 120 -14.24 3.99 0.78
N ARG A 121 -15.44 4.03 0.16
CA ARG A 121 -16.53 4.97 0.48
C ARG A 121 -16.10 6.45 0.46
N ILE A 122 -15.18 6.82 -0.43
CA ILE A 122 -14.59 8.16 -0.48
C ILE A 122 -15.63 9.23 -0.87
N ASP A 123 -16.62 8.85 -1.66
CA ASP A 123 -17.67 9.75 -2.18
C ASP A 123 -19.01 9.62 -1.44
N ASP A 124 -19.06 8.78 -0.40
CA ASP A 124 -20.30 8.58 0.36
C ASP A 124 -20.61 9.83 1.17
N VAL A 125 -21.82 10.40 1.00
CA VAL A 125 -22.25 11.63 1.67
C VAL A 125 -22.19 11.51 3.19
N ASP A 126 -22.63 10.36 3.71
CA ASP A 126 -22.56 10.00 5.14
C ASP A 126 -21.42 8.99 5.39
N GLY A 127 -20.41 8.99 4.52
CA GLY A 127 -19.23 8.15 4.60
C GLY A 127 -18.26 8.62 5.69
N PRO A 128 -17.45 7.71 6.24
CA PRO A 128 -16.41 8.12 7.16
C PRO A 128 -15.33 8.90 6.38
N LEU A 129 -14.87 10.04 6.90
CA LEU A 129 -13.88 10.92 6.26
C LEU A 129 -12.43 10.38 6.37
N ARG A 130 -12.29 9.07 6.16
CA ARG A 130 -11.09 8.28 6.38
C ARG A 130 -10.03 8.48 5.30
N TRP A 131 -10.39 8.98 4.13
CA TRP A 131 -9.50 9.06 2.97
C TRP A 131 -9.55 10.43 2.31
N LYS A 132 -8.38 10.98 1.97
CA LYS A 132 -8.27 12.14 1.08
C LYS A 132 -7.58 11.72 -0.22
N LEU A 133 -8.35 11.65 -1.30
CA LEU A 133 -7.91 11.14 -2.60
C LEU A 133 -7.33 12.26 -3.49
N TYR A 134 -6.15 11.99 -4.08
CA TYR A 134 -5.49 12.82 -5.08
C TYR A 134 -5.17 11.99 -6.33
N THR A 135 -5.71 12.37 -7.48
CA THR A 135 -5.46 11.66 -8.76
C THR A 135 -4.47 12.44 -9.62
N ASN A 136 -3.37 11.79 -10.01
CA ASN A 136 -2.23 12.40 -10.72
C ASN A 136 -1.81 13.78 -10.15
N PRO A 137 -1.59 13.90 -8.82
CA PRO A 137 -1.22 15.19 -8.26
C PRO A 137 0.12 15.65 -8.84
N THR A 138 0.23 16.96 -9.05
CA THR A 138 1.46 17.65 -9.44
C THR A 138 2.01 18.44 -8.27
N ASP A 139 3.29 18.81 -8.32
CA ASP A 139 3.85 19.76 -7.37
C ASP A 139 3.26 21.16 -7.62
N ASN A 140 2.38 21.58 -6.72
CA ASN A 140 1.88 22.94 -6.61
C ASN A 140 1.59 23.23 -5.14
N GLU A 141 1.51 24.51 -4.81
CA GLU A 141 1.33 25.00 -3.43
C GLU A 141 0.09 24.41 -2.74
N ASN A 142 -1.04 24.28 -3.46
CA ASN A 142 -2.27 23.73 -2.90
C ASN A 142 -2.13 22.24 -2.55
N ASN A 143 -1.56 21.45 -3.47
CA ASN A 143 -1.30 20.03 -3.23
C ASN A 143 -0.33 19.84 -2.07
N ARG A 144 0.79 20.59 -2.04
CA ARG A 144 1.77 20.51 -0.95
C ARG A 144 1.11 20.82 0.39
N ARG A 145 0.40 21.95 0.49
CA ARG A 145 -0.27 22.37 1.73
C ARG A 145 -1.30 21.35 2.20
N HIS A 146 -2.22 20.92 1.34
CA HIS A 146 -3.30 20.03 1.75
C HIS A 146 -2.81 18.62 2.11
N ILE A 147 -1.86 18.08 1.35
CA ILE A 147 -1.27 16.77 1.66
C ILE A 147 -0.48 16.85 2.95
N GLN A 148 0.39 17.86 3.10
CA GLN A 148 1.21 18.02 4.31
C GLN A 148 0.35 18.18 5.57
N GLN A 149 -0.70 19.01 5.51
CA GLN A 149 -1.63 19.19 6.62
C GLN A 149 -2.27 17.85 7.02
N THR A 150 -2.76 17.09 6.04
CA THR A 150 -3.39 15.79 6.31
C THR A 150 -2.43 14.79 6.96
N LEU A 151 -1.15 14.81 6.57
CA LEU A 151 -0.12 13.99 7.22
C LEU A 151 0.21 14.48 8.64
N GLN A 152 0.18 15.79 8.88
CA GLN A 152 0.41 16.39 10.20
C GLN A 152 -0.71 16.10 11.19
N ASP A 153 -1.96 16.02 10.73
CA ASP A 153 -3.13 15.66 11.57
C ASP A 153 -2.92 14.31 12.29
N TRP A 154 -2.12 13.39 11.72
CA TRP A 154 -1.78 12.12 12.38
C TRP A 154 -0.87 12.25 13.60
N ARG A 155 -0.09 13.34 13.67
CA ARG A 155 0.84 13.64 14.77
C ARG A 155 0.23 14.59 15.78
N ASP A 156 -0.89 15.21 15.44
CA ASP A 156 -1.58 16.15 16.30
C ASP A 156 -2.38 15.39 17.37
N PRO A 157 -2.04 15.55 18.68
CA PRO A 157 -2.78 14.92 19.77
C PRO A 157 -4.21 15.45 19.91
N ASP A 158 -4.51 16.64 19.37
CA ASP A 158 -5.83 17.27 19.47
C ASP A 158 -6.79 16.75 18.37
N VAL A 159 -6.27 16.06 17.34
CA VAL A 159 -7.08 15.43 16.30
C VAL A 159 -7.42 13.99 16.71
N ALA A 160 -8.73 13.71 16.84
CA ALA A 160 -9.20 12.38 17.19
C ALA A 160 -8.81 11.33 16.14
N GLN A 161 -8.54 10.09 16.57
CA GLN A 161 -8.09 9.02 15.65
C GLN A 161 -9.07 8.77 14.50
N SER A 162 -10.38 8.90 14.77
CA SER A 162 -11.45 8.76 13.76
C SER A 162 -11.44 9.87 12.70
N GLU A 163 -10.87 11.03 13.01
CA GLU A 163 -10.81 12.21 12.13
C GLU A 163 -9.52 12.27 11.30
N ARG A 164 -8.51 11.46 11.63
CA ARG A 164 -7.24 11.39 10.92
C ARG A 164 -7.42 10.70 9.56
N ALA A 165 -7.41 11.46 8.48
CA ALA A 165 -7.54 10.89 7.13
C ALA A 165 -6.21 10.34 6.59
N THR A 166 -6.25 9.20 5.90
CA THR A 166 -5.11 8.68 5.13
C THR A 166 -5.09 9.35 3.76
N VAL A 167 -3.93 9.83 3.32
CA VAL A 167 -3.75 10.36 1.97
C VAL A 167 -3.71 9.19 0.99
N LEU A 168 -4.62 9.18 0.03
CA LEU A 168 -4.62 8.21 -1.07
C LEU A 168 -4.23 8.92 -2.37
N VAL A 169 -3.15 8.49 -3.00
CA VAL A 169 -2.73 8.95 -4.32
C VAL A 169 -3.00 7.87 -5.35
N THR A 170 -3.69 8.20 -6.44
CA THR A 170 -3.74 7.34 -7.64
C THR A 170 -2.96 8.00 -8.76
N VAL A 171 -2.01 7.28 -9.36
CA VAL A 171 -1.12 7.83 -10.40
C VAL A 171 -0.99 6.89 -11.59
N MET A 172 -0.98 7.43 -12.80
CA MET A 172 -0.76 6.65 -14.02
C MET A 172 0.70 6.19 -14.10
N LYS A 173 0.96 4.92 -14.46
CA LYS A 173 2.30 4.34 -14.64
C LYS A 173 2.98 4.81 -15.93
N GLN A 174 3.15 6.12 -16.01
CA GLN A 174 3.71 6.82 -17.16
C GLN A 174 4.73 7.84 -16.67
N TYR A 175 5.87 7.92 -17.33
CA TYR A 175 7.05 8.64 -16.84
C TYR A 175 6.82 10.12 -16.48
N ARG A 176 5.88 10.84 -17.15
CA ARG A 176 5.58 12.25 -16.84
C ARG A 176 4.80 12.38 -15.54
N HIS A 177 3.80 11.53 -15.33
CA HIS A 177 2.99 11.53 -14.11
C HIS A 177 3.80 11.06 -12.91
N LEU A 178 4.60 10.00 -13.07
CA LEU A 178 5.51 9.56 -12.01
C LEU A 178 6.55 10.64 -11.70
N ARG A 179 7.11 11.34 -12.70
CA ARG A 179 8.02 12.46 -12.45
C ARG A 179 7.35 13.58 -11.64
N ALA A 180 6.12 13.96 -12.00
CA ALA A 180 5.39 15.01 -11.28
C ALA A 180 5.12 14.61 -9.83
N LEU A 181 4.76 13.34 -9.60
CA LEU A 181 4.58 12.80 -8.25
C LEU A 181 5.90 12.77 -7.47
N VAL A 182 7.01 12.33 -8.08
CA VAL A 182 8.34 12.36 -7.45
C VAL A 182 8.70 13.77 -6.99
N THR A 183 8.53 14.78 -7.84
CA THR A 183 8.81 16.17 -7.49
C THR A 183 7.95 16.65 -6.33
N LEU A 184 6.67 16.29 -6.30
CA LEU A 184 5.78 16.60 -5.17
C LEU A 184 6.26 15.94 -3.88
N LEU A 185 6.53 14.63 -3.91
CA LEU A 185 6.96 13.85 -2.73
C LEU A 185 8.27 14.37 -2.14
N GLN A 186 9.23 14.77 -2.98
CA GLN A 186 10.51 15.34 -2.55
C GLN A 186 10.35 16.69 -1.81
N ASN A 187 9.23 17.39 -2.03
CA ASN A 187 8.91 18.67 -1.41
C ASN A 187 7.94 18.54 -0.22
N LEU A 188 7.64 17.32 0.23
CA LEU A 188 6.86 17.02 1.43
C LEU A 188 7.79 16.53 2.55
N ASP A 189 7.44 16.80 3.81
CA ASP A 189 8.06 16.13 4.94
C ASP A 189 7.41 14.76 5.15
N LEU A 190 8.13 13.72 4.69
CA LEU A 190 7.74 12.31 4.79
C LEU A 190 8.53 11.55 5.86
N ALA A 191 9.32 12.23 6.70
CA ALA A 191 10.09 11.59 7.75
C ALA A 191 9.13 10.97 8.77
N GLY A 192 9.16 9.64 8.97
CA GLY A 192 8.24 8.95 9.87
C GLY A 192 6.80 8.82 9.35
N VAL A 193 6.57 9.01 8.04
CA VAL A 193 5.27 8.79 7.39
C VAL A 193 5.24 7.35 6.82
N PRO A 194 4.60 6.37 7.50
CA PRO A 194 4.43 5.03 6.96
C PRO A 194 3.61 5.06 5.68
N THR A 195 4.20 4.51 4.61
CA THR A 195 3.62 4.56 3.27
C THR A 195 3.45 3.17 2.67
N LEU A 196 2.27 2.91 2.09
CA LEU A 196 2.03 1.73 1.26
C LEU A 196 1.99 2.15 -0.20
N ILE A 197 2.81 1.52 -1.04
CA ILE A 197 2.81 1.71 -2.49
C ILE A 197 2.32 0.42 -3.12
N VAL A 198 1.27 0.50 -3.94
CA VAL A 198 0.71 -0.63 -4.68
C VAL A 198 0.95 -0.40 -6.17
N ASP A 199 1.71 -1.29 -6.80
CA ASP A 199 1.88 -1.34 -8.25
C ASP A 199 0.86 -2.32 -8.83
N ASP A 200 -0.25 -1.77 -9.32
CA ASP A 200 -1.30 -2.50 -10.03
C ASP A 200 -0.76 -2.84 -11.43
N GLU A 201 -0.69 -4.13 -11.76
CA GLU A 201 -0.10 -4.62 -13.02
C GLU A 201 1.41 -4.38 -13.11
N ALA A 202 2.15 -4.96 -12.15
CA ALA A 202 3.60 -4.90 -12.08
C ALA A 202 4.31 -5.46 -13.33
N ASP A 203 3.63 -6.25 -14.16
CA ASP A 203 4.10 -6.86 -15.41
C ASP A 203 3.98 -5.95 -16.65
N GLN A 204 3.12 -4.92 -16.64
CA GLN A 204 2.72 -4.21 -17.87
C GLN A 204 3.66 -3.08 -18.35
N ALA A 205 4.60 -2.57 -17.54
CA ALA A 205 5.35 -1.36 -17.95
C ALA A 205 6.81 -1.24 -17.48
N SER A 206 7.22 -1.94 -16.43
CA SER A 206 8.60 -1.87 -15.90
C SER A 206 9.58 -2.73 -16.70
N LEU A 207 9.08 -3.75 -17.43
CA LEU A 207 9.83 -4.99 -17.59
C LEU A 207 10.09 -5.44 -19.02
N ASN A 208 9.06 -5.51 -19.87
CA ASN A 208 9.14 -6.41 -21.03
C ASN A 208 9.97 -5.92 -22.23
N THR A 209 10.21 -4.62 -22.42
CA THR A 209 10.80 -4.14 -23.70
C THR A 209 12.26 -3.71 -23.64
N LEU A 210 12.77 -3.30 -22.47
CA LEU A 210 14.12 -2.74 -22.36
C LEU A 210 15.07 -3.59 -21.48
N VAL A 211 14.55 -4.42 -20.57
CA VAL A 211 15.36 -5.36 -19.76
C VAL A 211 16.02 -6.41 -20.67
N ALA A 212 15.32 -6.89 -21.70
CA ALA A 212 15.88 -7.75 -22.74
C ALA A 212 17.03 -7.10 -23.55
N ARG A 213 17.23 -5.78 -23.42
CA ARG A 213 18.30 -5.00 -24.06
C ARG A 213 19.28 -4.39 -23.05
N GLY A 214 19.25 -4.81 -21.78
CA GLY A 214 20.12 -4.28 -20.73
C GLY A 214 19.90 -2.80 -20.39
N ARG A 215 18.71 -2.25 -20.67
CA ARG A 215 18.37 -0.84 -20.41
C ARG A 215 17.18 -0.73 -19.46
N GLN A 216 17.28 0.17 -18.47
CA GLN A 216 16.14 0.53 -17.62
C GLN A 216 15.17 1.44 -18.38
N SER A 217 13.86 1.20 -18.25
CA SER A 217 12.84 2.11 -18.80
C SER A 217 12.81 3.42 -18.02
N THR A 218 12.39 4.51 -18.66
CA THR A 218 12.22 5.80 -17.95
C THR A 218 11.18 5.69 -16.85
N THR A 219 10.11 4.91 -17.07
CA THR A 219 9.11 4.59 -16.07
C THR A 219 9.73 3.86 -14.87
N TYR A 220 10.57 2.84 -15.11
CA TYR A 220 11.27 2.09 -14.06
C TYR A 220 12.11 3.02 -13.16
N ARG A 221 12.92 3.88 -13.77
CA ARG A 221 13.74 4.85 -13.02
C ARG A 221 12.89 5.77 -12.15
N ARG A 222 11.73 6.21 -12.65
CA ARG A 222 10.81 7.07 -11.90
C ARG A 222 10.15 6.34 -10.73
N LEU A 223 9.90 5.03 -10.85
CA LEU A 223 9.43 4.21 -9.72
C LEU A 223 10.50 4.08 -8.63
N LEU A 224 11.77 3.92 -9.00
CA LEU A 224 12.89 3.94 -8.05
C LEU A 224 13.00 5.28 -7.34
N GLU A 225 13.02 6.40 -8.09
CA GLU A 225 13.08 7.75 -7.52
C GLU A 225 11.88 8.04 -6.60
N MET A 226 10.69 7.53 -6.93
CA MET A 226 9.50 7.65 -6.08
C MET A 226 9.70 6.92 -4.75
N ARG A 227 10.25 5.72 -4.78
CA ARG A 227 10.57 4.96 -3.56
C ARG A 227 11.64 5.64 -2.73
N ASP A 228 12.66 6.19 -3.37
CA ASP A 228 13.75 6.88 -2.67
C ASP A 228 13.29 8.17 -1.97
N ALA A 229 12.29 8.85 -2.53
CA ALA A 229 11.66 10.02 -1.92
C ALA A 229 10.88 9.70 -0.64
N ILE A 230 10.57 8.43 -0.36
CA ILE A 230 9.73 8.02 0.76
C ILE A 230 10.58 7.16 1.74
N PRO A 231 10.98 7.71 2.90
CA PRO A 231 11.91 7.00 3.79
C PRO A 231 11.38 5.67 4.32
N ASN A 232 10.09 5.63 4.71
CA ASN A 232 9.42 4.47 5.27
C ASN A 232 8.31 3.98 4.33
N HIS A 233 8.57 2.91 3.60
CA HIS A 233 7.59 2.40 2.63
C HIS A 233 7.61 0.89 2.44
N THR A 234 6.45 0.35 2.07
CA THR A 234 6.36 -0.98 1.45
C THR A 234 5.88 -0.82 0.02
N TYR A 235 6.59 -1.45 -0.92
CA TYR A 235 6.21 -1.51 -2.33
C TYR A 235 5.64 -2.89 -2.67
N LEU A 236 4.32 -2.99 -2.84
CA LEU A 236 3.62 -4.22 -3.21
C LEU A 236 3.40 -4.27 -4.72
N GLN A 237 3.98 -5.27 -5.36
CA GLN A 237 3.80 -5.58 -6.77
C GLN A 237 2.65 -6.56 -6.92
N TYR A 238 1.52 -6.13 -7.47
CA TYR A 238 0.41 -7.03 -7.81
C TYR A 238 0.53 -7.46 -9.27
N THR A 239 0.51 -8.77 -9.52
CA THR A 239 0.59 -9.30 -10.89
C THR A 239 -0.16 -10.62 -11.06
N ALA A 240 -0.62 -10.86 -12.29
CA ALA A 240 -1.07 -12.19 -12.72
C ALA A 240 0.06 -13.05 -13.31
N THR A 241 1.16 -12.42 -13.75
CA THR A 241 2.26 -13.07 -14.45
C THR A 241 3.57 -12.84 -13.68
N PRO A 242 3.93 -13.72 -12.73
CA PRO A 242 5.08 -13.49 -11.85
C PRO A 242 6.41 -13.60 -12.59
N GLN A 243 6.43 -14.14 -13.81
CA GLN A 243 7.65 -14.36 -14.59
C GLN A 243 8.42 -13.05 -14.72
N ALA A 244 7.79 -11.95 -15.12
CA ALA A 244 8.51 -10.71 -15.34
C ALA A 244 9.07 -10.10 -14.04
N PRO A 245 8.30 -9.92 -12.95
CA PRO A 245 8.83 -9.45 -11.67
C PRO A 245 9.92 -10.35 -11.06
N LEU A 246 9.81 -11.68 -11.21
CA LEU A 246 10.83 -12.62 -10.73
C LEU A 246 12.09 -12.63 -11.61
N LEU A 247 11.94 -12.38 -12.92
CA LEU A 247 13.05 -12.28 -13.89
C LEU A 247 13.85 -10.97 -13.79
N ILE A 248 13.40 -9.97 -13.00
CA ILE A 248 14.20 -8.78 -12.67
C ILE A 248 15.55 -9.14 -12.03
N ASN A 249 15.72 -10.38 -11.55
CA ASN A 249 16.99 -10.96 -11.10
C ASN A 249 17.62 -10.26 -9.88
N ILE A 250 17.39 -10.85 -8.71
CA ILE A 250 18.30 -11.16 -7.57
C ILE A 250 19.15 -10.01 -6.93
N ILE A 251 19.35 -8.86 -7.56
CA ILE A 251 20.17 -7.72 -7.05
C ILE A 251 19.54 -6.36 -7.44
N ASP A 252 18.30 -6.34 -7.95
CA ASP A 252 17.63 -5.07 -8.28
C ASP A 252 16.81 -4.55 -7.10
N ALA A 253 16.71 -3.23 -6.96
CA ALA A 253 16.02 -2.58 -5.87
C ALA A 253 14.51 -2.90 -5.82
N LEU A 254 13.91 -3.40 -6.91
CA LEU A 254 12.52 -3.89 -6.95
C LEU A 254 12.39 -5.41 -6.78
N SER A 255 13.47 -6.11 -6.42
CA SER A 255 13.40 -7.53 -6.10
C SER A 255 12.54 -7.73 -4.85
N PRO A 256 11.54 -8.63 -4.88
CA PRO A 256 10.70 -8.86 -3.73
C PRO A 256 11.48 -9.54 -2.59
N GLY A 257 11.40 -8.98 -1.38
CA GLY A 257 11.86 -9.59 -0.14
C GLY A 257 10.90 -10.69 0.36
N PHE A 258 9.65 -10.69 -0.12
CA PHE A 258 8.70 -11.78 0.10
C PHE A 258 7.74 -11.95 -1.09
N VAL A 259 7.18 -13.16 -1.21
CA VAL A 259 6.14 -13.48 -2.19
C VAL A 259 4.91 -14.01 -1.46
N GLU A 260 3.74 -13.50 -1.82
CA GLU A 260 2.43 -14.02 -1.40
C GLU A 260 1.66 -14.52 -2.62
N VAL A 261 0.96 -15.65 -2.48
CA VAL A 261 0.07 -16.19 -3.50
C VAL A 261 -1.37 -16.05 -3.00
N LEU A 262 -2.23 -15.48 -3.85
CA LEU A 262 -3.67 -15.34 -3.65
C LEU A 262 -4.44 -16.50 -4.28
#